data_AF-A0A522FVK2-F1
#
_entry.id   AF-A0A522FVK2-F1
#
_cell.length_a   1.000
_cell.length_b   1.000
_cell.length_c   1.000
_cell.angle_alpha   90.00
_cell.angle_beta   90.00
_cell.angle_gamma   90.00
#
_symmetry.space_group_name_H-M   'P 1'
#
loop_
_entity.id
_entity.type
_entity.pdbx_description
1 polymer ?
#
loop_
_entity_poly.entity_id
_entity_poly.type
_entity_poly.pdbx_seq_one_letter_code
_entity_poly.pdbx_strand_id
1 'polypeptide(L)'
;MKYIKLFALCFIVAGFIVMVSSCTKEPTQPSSNKDTFSSSDFELIIIDNTESEIEDGDESNVIIMLPAYGYSDDDCKAMGWEIKSDRGNHYGQYKHMFKKNRGYKIHLGFVLRNLNLTTEQIDSIKIYIHEHITCVSNQMVILRTSEKAIIDSANQKRLALIDTAKAQGWTDAQLKDSLISLNQSTRVALKDNPVRLEVCIELKACRQDLFSKIELILTPEQYLVWLEWKDKLPEIKCGN
;
A
#
# COMPACT_ATOMS: atom_id res chain seq x y z
N MET A 1 67.12 18.76 -9.36
CA MET A 1 65.68 18.46 -9.14
C MET A 1 64.89 18.62 -10.45
N LYS A 2 65.03 17.70 -11.42
CA LYS A 2 64.35 17.78 -12.73
C LYS A 2 63.61 16.51 -13.17
N TYR A 3 63.60 15.45 -12.36
CA TYR A 3 63.07 14.14 -12.77
C TYR A 3 61.69 13.76 -12.20
N ILE A 4 61.09 14.60 -11.34
CA ILE A 4 59.82 14.26 -10.68
C ILE A 4 58.58 14.58 -11.55
N LYS A 5 58.71 15.43 -12.58
CA LYS A 5 57.55 15.83 -13.41
C LYS A 5 57.18 14.82 -14.52
N LEU A 6 58.02 13.83 -14.82
CA LEU A 6 57.74 12.88 -15.92
C LEU A 6 56.91 11.66 -15.49
N PHE A 7 56.89 11.31 -14.20
CA PHE A 7 56.15 10.13 -13.72
C PHE A 7 54.66 10.38 -13.48
N ALA A 8 54.24 11.64 -13.27
CA ALA A 8 52.84 11.97 -13.02
C ALA A 8 51.95 11.96 -14.28
N LEU A 9 52.54 11.97 -15.49
CA LEU A 9 51.76 11.99 -16.73
C LEU A 9 51.38 10.57 -17.23
N CYS A 10 52.14 9.53 -16.86
CA CYS A 10 51.85 8.16 -17.29
C CYS A 10 50.65 7.52 -16.56
N PHE A 11 50.31 7.97 -15.35
CA PHE A 11 49.16 7.42 -14.61
C PHE A 11 47.81 7.96 -15.08
N ILE A 12 47.76 9.09 -15.81
CA ILE A 12 46.50 9.66 -16.30
C ILE A 12 46.06 8.97 -17.60
N VAL A 13 46.99 8.46 -18.42
CA VAL A 13 46.65 7.81 -19.71
C VAL A 13 46.22 6.35 -19.53
N ALA A 14 46.74 5.64 -18.52
CA ALA A 14 46.36 4.25 -18.25
C ALA A 14 44.99 4.10 -17.54
N GLY A 15 44.49 5.15 -16.87
CA GLY A 15 43.20 5.14 -16.19
C GLY A 15 41.98 5.26 -17.10
N PHE A 16 42.15 5.65 -18.37
CA PHE A 16 41.05 5.93 -19.28
C PHE A 16 40.61 4.73 -20.15
N ILE A 17 41.34 3.61 -20.12
CA ILE A 17 41.09 2.46 -21.02
C ILE A 17 40.18 1.39 -20.38
N VAL A 18 39.89 1.45 -19.08
CA VAL A 18 39.15 0.36 -18.37
C VAL A 18 37.62 0.62 -18.23
N MET A 19 37.08 1.71 -18.78
CA MET A 19 35.66 2.10 -18.58
C MET A 19 34.75 1.92 -19.80
N VAL A 20 35.12 1.08 -20.78
CA VAL A 20 34.24 0.79 -21.94
C VAL A 20 34.04 -0.72 -22.12
N SER A 21 33.66 -1.38 -21.04
CA SER A 21 33.03 -2.71 -21.08
C SER A 21 31.56 -2.58 -20.64
N SER A 22 30.90 -1.52 -21.10
CA SER A 22 29.46 -1.35 -20.92
C SER A 22 28.77 -2.43 -21.73
N CYS A 23 28.03 -3.29 -21.04
CA CYS A 23 27.18 -4.32 -21.62
C CYS A 23 26.32 -3.74 -22.74
N THR A 24 26.69 -3.99 -24.00
CA THR A 24 25.79 -3.89 -25.13
C THR A 24 24.78 -5.02 -25.02
N LYS A 25 23.75 -4.82 -24.18
CA LYS A 25 22.51 -5.57 -24.36
C LYS A 25 22.03 -5.22 -25.76
N GLU A 26 21.96 -6.23 -26.62
CA GLU A 26 21.31 -6.09 -27.92
C GLU A 26 19.96 -5.40 -27.71
N PRO A 27 19.60 -4.39 -28.53
CA PRO A 27 18.28 -3.79 -28.47
C PRO A 27 17.28 -4.91 -28.73
N THR A 28 16.62 -5.34 -27.67
CA THR A 28 15.55 -6.31 -27.73
C THR A 28 14.52 -5.68 -28.66
N GLN A 29 14.18 -6.38 -29.75
CA GLN A 29 13.12 -5.92 -30.64
C GLN A 29 11.91 -5.52 -29.78
N PRO A 30 11.24 -4.39 -30.09
CA PRO A 30 10.12 -3.94 -29.29
C PRO A 30 9.12 -5.09 -29.17
N SER A 31 9.04 -5.66 -27.96
CA SER A 31 8.09 -6.71 -27.64
C SER A 31 6.72 -6.22 -28.03
N SER A 32 5.93 -7.07 -28.68
CA SER A 32 4.59 -6.72 -29.16
C SER A 32 3.82 -5.93 -28.09
N ASN A 33 2.99 -4.96 -28.49
CA ASN A 33 2.18 -4.10 -27.60
C ASN A 33 1.38 -4.85 -26.52
N LYS A 34 1.26 -6.18 -26.61
CA LYS A 34 0.63 -7.05 -25.60
C LYS A 34 1.37 -7.07 -24.25
N ASP A 35 2.68 -6.88 -24.24
CA ASP A 35 3.50 -6.98 -23.01
C ASP A 35 3.62 -5.63 -22.28
N THR A 36 3.40 -4.50 -22.98
CA THR A 36 3.54 -3.14 -22.45
C THR A 36 2.56 -2.84 -21.31
N PHE A 37 1.42 -3.52 -21.26
CA PHE A 37 0.32 -3.26 -20.34
C PHE A 37 0.09 -4.40 -19.35
N SER A 38 1.10 -5.23 -19.08
CA SER A 38 0.97 -6.36 -18.13
C SER A 38 1.57 -6.07 -16.75
N SER A 39 2.13 -4.88 -16.52
CA SER A 39 2.73 -4.56 -15.22
C SER A 39 1.68 -4.23 -14.16
N SER A 40 2.05 -4.46 -12.89
CA SER A 40 1.26 -4.06 -11.72
C SER A 40 0.97 -2.55 -11.67
N ASP A 41 1.69 -1.75 -12.45
CA ASP A 41 1.54 -0.29 -12.48
C ASP A 41 0.20 0.14 -13.11
N PHE A 42 -0.46 -0.76 -13.82
CA PHE A 42 -1.79 -0.54 -14.42
C PHE A 42 -2.94 -1.03 -13.53
N GLU A 43 -2.66 -1.52 -12.32
CA GLU A 43 -3.69 -1.85 -11.34
C GLU A 43 -4.26 -0.56 -10.74
N LEU A 44 -5.52 -0.27 -11.00
CA LEU A 44 -6.23 0.78 -10.29
C LEU A 44 -6.58 0.27 -8.90
N ILE A 45 -6.11 0.98 -7.88
CA ILE A 45 -6.48 0.71 -6.50
C ILE A 45 -7.92 1.16 -6.32
N ILE A 46 -8.85 0.20 -6.32
CA ILE A 46 -10.19 0.43 -5.80
C ILE A 46 -10.08 0.20 -4.30
N ILE A 47 -10.02 1.31 -3.55
CA ILE A 47 -10.20 1.22 -2.11
C ILE A 47 -11.65 0.89 -1.90
N ASP A 48 -11.88 -0.37 -1.55
CA ASP A 48 -13.17 -0.78 -1.06
C ASP A 48 -13.28 -0.28 0.39
N ASN A 49 -14.27 0.57 0.64
CA ASN A 49 -14.68 0.92 2.01
C ASN A 49 -15.47 -0.22 2.67
N THR A 50 -15.59 -1.40 2.02
CA THR A 50 -16.01 -2.63 2.70
C THR A 50 -15.30 -2.73 4.03
N GLU A 51 -16.08 -3.00 5.08
CA GLU A 51 -15.69 -3.29 6.45
C GLU A 51 -14.21 -3.65 6.51
N SER A 52 -13.41 -2.74 7.09
CA SER A 52 -11.98 -2.98 7.22
C SER A 52 -11.76 -4.40 7.72
N GLU A 53 -10.82 -5.16 7.13
CA GLU A 53 -10.48 -6.57 7.47
C GLU A 53 -10.20 -6.81 8.98
N ILE A 54 -10.28 -5.76 9.78
CA ILE A 54 -10.39 -5.74 11.23
C ILE A 54 -11.65 -6.44 11.78
N GLU A 55 -12.77 -6.46 11.06
CA GLU A 55 -14.03 -7.08 11.56
C GLU A 55 -14.04 -8.62 11.47
N ASP A 56 -13.24 -9.23 10.59
CA ASP A 56 -13.13 -10.71 10.47
C ASP A 56 -12.16 -11.34 11.49
N GLY A 57 -11.59 -10.52 12.38
CA GLY A 57 -10.94 -11.03 13.58
C GLY A 57 -12.01 -11.48 14.59
N ASP A 58 -12.31 -12.79 14.60
CA ASP A 58 -13.01 -13.52 15.68
C ASP A 58 -12.68 -12.93 17.07
N GLU A 59 -13.57 -13.02 18.04
CA GLU A 59 -13.40 -12.46 19.40
C GLU A 59 -12.10 -12.91 20.10
N SER A 60 -11.44 -13.97 19.60
CA SER A 60 -10.09 -14.41 20.01
C SER A 60 -8.93 -13.64 19.34
N ASN A 61 -9.15 -13.03 18.19
CA ASN A 61 -8.23 -12.15 17.48
C ASN A 61 -8.39 -10.72 18.01
N VAL A 62 -7.91 -10.54 19.25
CA VAL A 62 -7.43 -9.24 19.73
C VAL A 62 -6.69 -8.61 18.55
N ILE A 63 -7.11 -7.42 18.07
CA ILE A 63 -6.22 -6.64 17.21
C ILE A 63 -5.01 -6.44 18.09
N ILE A 64 -3.96 -7.18 17.77
CA ILE A 64 -2.72 -7.01 18.47
C ILE A 64 -2.23 -5.65 18.00
N MET A 65 -2.53 -4.60 18.76
CA MET A 65 -1.84 -3.32 18.67
C MET A 65 -0.42 -3.61 19.09
N LEU A 66 0.33 -4.19 18.16
CA LEU A 66 1.72 -4.52 18.34
C LEU A 66 2.43 -3.18 18.54
N PRO A 67 3.15 -2.98 19.65
CA PRO A 67 4.11 -1.90 19.72
C PRO A 67 5.10 -2.06 18.55
N ALA A 68 5.64 -0.96 18.03
CA ALA A 68 6.57 -0.98 16.89
C ALA A 68 7.80 -1.90 17.09
N TYR A 69 8.07 -2.32 18.33
CA TYR A 69 9.19 -3.18 18.73
C TYR A 69 8.79 -4.60 19.19
N GLY A 70 7.52 -4.99 19.07
CA GLY A 70 7.03 -6.28 19.58
C GLY A 70 6.92 -6.31 21.12
N TYR A 71 6.25 -7.34 21.65
CA TYR A 71 6.20 -7.58 23.10
C TYR A 71 7.49 -8.25 23.58
N SER A 72 7.97 -7.88 24.76
CA SER A 72 8.99 -8.68 25.44
C SER A 72 8.36 -9.99 25.96
N ASP A 73 9.18 -11.02 26.17
CA ASP A 73 8.70 -12.29 26.75
C ASP A 73 8.03 -12.08 28.12
N ASP A 74 8.43 -11.05 28.86
CA ASP A 74 7.85 -10.69 30.15
C ASP A 74 6.47 -10.02 30.00
N ASP A 75 6.25 -9.24 28.94
CA ASP A 75 4.93 -8.67 28.60
C ASP A 75 3.93 -9.77 28.20
N CYS A 76 4.39 -10.77 27.44
CA CYS A 76 3.57 -11.93 27.06
C CYS A 76 3.16 -12.76 28.28
N LYS A 77 4.10 -13.00 29.21
CA LYS A 77 3.82 -13.71 30.47
C LYS A 77 2.88 -12.94 31.39
N ALA A 78 3.03 -11.62 31.48
CA ALA A 78 2.15 -10.77 32.29
C ALA A 78 0.70 -10.74 31.76
N MET A 79 0.48 -10.99 30.47
CA MET A 79 -0.85 -11.10 29.86
C MET A 79 -1.47 -12.52 29.98
N GLY A 80 -0.80 -13.45 30.67
CA GLY A 80 -1.23 -14.86 30.75
C GLY A 80 -1.14 -15.59 29.41
N TRP A 81 -0.42 -15.03 28.44
CA TRP A 81 -0.22 -15.59 27.11
C TRP A 81 1.04 -16.46 27.14
N GLU A 82 0.94 -17.64 27.76
CA GLU A 82 1.94 -18.68 27.52
C GLU A 82 1.84 -19.10 26.05
N ILE A 83 2.69 -18.51 25.22
CA ILE A 83 2.92 -18.98 23.86
C ILE A 83 3.59 -20.36 24.02
N LYS A 84 2.78 -21.42 24.04
CA LYS A 84 3.28 -22.77 23.76
C LYS A 84 3.77 -22.72 22.32
N SER A 85 5.08 -22.52 22.17
CA SER A 85 5.74 -22.43 20.88
C SER A 85 5.81 -23.82 20.25
N ASP A 86 4.67 -24.39 19.88
CA ASP A 86 4.61 -25.40 18.84
C ASP A 86 4.85 -24.67 17.52
N ARG A 87 6.13 -24.42 17.24
CA ARG A 87 6.63 -23.92 15.95
C ARG A 87 6.47 -25.02 14.90
N GLY A 88 5.23 -25.36 14.58
CA GLY A 88 4.84 -26.30 13.55
C GLY A 88 4.08 -25.57 12.43
N ASN A 89 4.81 -25.00 11.49
CA ASN A 89 4.47 -24.94 10.06
C ASN A 89 2.98 -24.71 9.64
N HIS A 90 2.24 -23.83 10.30
CA HIS A 90 0.85 -23.49 9.93
C HIS A 90 0.69 -22.18 9.13
N TYR A 91 1.79 -21.56 8.67
CA TYR A 91 1.74 -20.36 7.82
C TYR A 91 1.21 -20.60 6.39
N GLY A 92 0.93 -21.86 6.00
CA GLY A 92 0.49 -22.20 4.65
C GLY A 92 -1.04 -22.17 4.43
N GLN A 93 -1.86 -22.42 5.45
CA GLN A 93 -3.30 -22.69 5.23
C GLN A 93 -4.20 -21.46 5.27
N TYR A 94 -3.80 -20.36 5.91
CA TYR A 94 -4.63 -19.16 6.00
C TYR A 94 -4.62 -18.28 4.73
N LYS A 95 -3.75 -18.56 3.75
CA LYS A 95 -3.65 -17.77 2.50
C LYS A 95 -4.91 -17.81 1.63
N HIS A 96 -5.78 -18.79 1.82
CA HIS A 96 -6.97 -19.00 1.00
C HIS A 96 -8.23 -18.33 1.54
N MET A 97 -8.26 -17.96 2.83
CA MET A 97 -9.45 -17.34 3.45
C MET A 97 -9.50 -15.82 3.26
N PHE A 98 -8.36 -15.15 3.09
CA PHE A 98 -8.29 -13.68 2.88
C PHE A 98 -8.52 -13.22 1.44
N LYS A 99 -9.28 -13.96 0.61
CA LYS A 99 -9.46 -13.65 -0.82
C LYS A 99 -10.86 -13.16 -1.20
N LYS A 100 -11.82 -13.14 -0.28
CA LYS A 100 -13.22 -12.85 -0.65
C LYS A 100 -13.60 -11.36 -0.69
N ASN A 101 -12.88 -10.48 0.02
CA ASN A 101 -13.19 -9.04 0.08
C ASN A 101 -12.01 -8.12 -0.32
N ARG A 102 -11.02 -8.62 -1.06
CA ARG A 102 -10.01 -7.72 -1.62
C ARG A 102 -10.67 -6.93 -2.73
N GLY A 103 -10.94 -5.64 -2.47
CA GLY A 103 -11.56 -4.70 -3.40
C GLY A 103 -11.21 -4.98 -4.85
N TYR A 104 -12.21 -4.90 -5.72
CA TYR A 104 -12.08 -5.23 -7.15
C TYR A 104 -10.88 -4.49 -7.76
N LYS A 105 -9.78 -5.20 -8.02
CA LYS A 105 -8.64 -4.63 -8.73
C LYS A 105 -8.99 -4.53 -10.21
N ILE A 106 -9.26 -3.32 -10.68
CA ILE A 106 -9.52 -3.08 -12.10
C ILE A 106 -8.20 -2.78 -12.78
N HIS A 107 -7.85 -3.61 -13.74
CA HIS A 107 -6.59 -3.49 -14.45
C HIS A 107 -6.80 -2.68 -15.74
N LEU A 108 -6.31 -1.44 -15.76
CA LEU A 108 -6.49 -0.49 -16.87
C LEU A 108 -5.91 -1.04 -18.19
N GLY A 109 -4.86 -1.86 -18.10
CA GLY A 109 -4.23 -2.50 -19.26
C GLY A 109 -5.17 -3.38 -20.10
N PHE A 110 -6.32 -3.85 -19.58
CA PHE A 110 -7.29 -4.58 -20.41
C PHE A 110 -7.96 -3.67 -21.44
N VAL A 111 -8.43 -2.49 -21.04
CA VAL A 111 -9.06 -1.56 -21.98
C VAL A 111 -8.04 -0.91 -22.90
N LEU A 112 -6.87 -0.51 -22.38
CA LEU A 112 -5.85 0.19 -23.18
C LEU A 112 -5.35 -0.67 -24.35
N ARG A 113 -5.26 -1.99 -24.18
CA ARG A 113 -4.90 -2.93 -25.26
C ARG A 113 -5.94 -2.98 -26.38
N ASN A 114 -7.19 -2.65 -26.12
CA ASN A 114 -8.28 -2.67 -27.10
C ASN A 114 -8.42 -1.34 -27.85
N LEU A 115 -7.72 -0.27 -27.43
CA LEU A 115 -7.83 1.05 -28.04
C LEU A 115 -6.89 1.26 -29.25
N ASN A 116 -6.03 0.30 -29.59
CA ASN A 116 -5.05 0.44 -30.68
C ASN A 116 -4.26 1.77 -30.59
N LEU A 117 -3.71 2.05 -29.41
CA LEU A 117 -3.04 3.32 -29.11
C LEU A 117 -1.77 3.51 -29.95
N THR A 118 -1.49 4.74 -30.36
CA THR A 118 -0.20 5.12 -30.97
C THR A 118 0.91 5.15 -29.92
N THR A 119 2.17 5.10 -30.34
CA THR A 119 3.32 5.18 -29.42
C THR A 119 3.27 6.44 -28.56
N GLU A 120 2.90 7.58 -29.14
CA GLU A 120 2.81 8.87 -28.46
C GLU A 120 1.70 8.87 -27.39
N GLN A 121 0.55 8.25 -27.70
CA GLN A 121 -0.54 8.08 -26.74
C GLN A 121 -0.09 7.18 -25.58
N ILE A 122 0.58 6.06 -25.88
CA ILE A 122 1.10 5.13 -24.87
C ILE A 122 2.06 5.82 -23.91
N ASP A 123 3.00 6.61 -24.43
CA ASP A 123 3.97 7.32 -23.60
C ASP A 123 3.32 8.40 -22.75
N SER A 124 2.31 9.11 -23.28
CA SER A 124 1.51 10.06 -22.51
C SER A 124 0.75 9.37 -21.38
N ILE A 125 0.14 8.21 -21.64
CA ILE A 125 -0.60 7.43 -20.64
C ILE A 125 0.31 6.96 -19.51
N LYS A 126 1.54 6.52 -19.80
CA LYS A 126 2.51 6.15 -18.76
C LYS A 126 2.80 7.30 -17.80
N ILE A 127 2.93 8.52 -18.33
CA ILE A 127 3.13 9.73 -17.52
C ILE A 127 1.89 9.96 -16.63
N TYR A 128 0.69 9.93 -17.19
CA TYR A 128 -0.55 10.12 -16.43
C TYR A 128 -0.74 9.06 -15.34
N ILE A 129 -0.37 7.80 -15.60
CA ILE A 129 -0.40 6.73 -14.60
C ILE A 129 0.58 7.00 -13.46
N HIS A 130 1.80 7.45 -13.77
CA HIS A 130 2.76 7.82 -12.74
C HIS A 130 2.26 8.98 -11.87
N GLU A 131 1.63 9.99 -12.47
CA GLU A 131 0.97 11.08 -11.76
C GLU A 131 -0.15 10.57 -10.85
N HIS A 132 -0.99 9.66 -11.36
CA HIS A 132 -2.05 9.02 -10.59
C HIS A 132 -1.51 8.23 -9.39
N ILE A 133 -0.47 7.40 -9.59
CA ILE A 133 0.18 6.64 -8.52
C ILE A 133 0.72 7.60 -7.44
N THR A 134 1.33 8.71 -7.86
CA THR A 134 1.84 9.74 -6.94
C THR A 134 0.70 10.37 -6.14
N CYS A 135 -0.41 10.73 -6.81
CA CYS A 135 -1.62 11.27 -6.18
C CYS A 135 -2.16 10.31 -5.11
N VAL A 136 -2.37 9.04 -5.48
CA VAL A 136 -2.86 7.99 -4.57
C VAL A 136 -1.90 7.77 -3.39
N SER A 137 -0.60 7.68 -3.65
CA SER A 137 0.42 7.51 -2.60
C SER A 137 0.36 8.61 -1.55
N ASN A 138 0.26 9.87 -1.99
CA ASN A 138 0.15 11.02 -1.09
C ASN A 138 -1.09 10.93 -0.20
N GLN A 139 -2.24 10.59 -0.77
CA GLN A 139 -3.49 10.43 0.00
C GLN A 139 -3.41 9.27 1.00
N MET A 140 -2.76 8.16 0.63
CA MET A 140 -2.55 7.03 1.54
C MET A 140 -1.61 7.36 2.70
N VAL A 141 -0.63 8.24 2.51
CA VAL A 141 0.24 8.74 3.59
C VAL A 141 -0.57 9.56 4.60
N ILE A 142 -1.48 10.42 4.13
CA ILE A 142 -2.38 11.20 4.98
C ILE A 142 -3.25 10.28 5.84
N LEU A 143 -3.91 9.29 5.23
CA LEU A 143 -4.74 8.32 5.94
C LEU A 143 -3.95 7.56 7.02
N ARG A 144 -2.80 6.98 6.65
CA ARG A 144 -1.95 6.21 7.58
C ARG A 144 -1.45 7.06 8.74
N THR A 145 -1.14 8.33 8.48
CA THR A 145 -0.70 9.26 9.54
C THR A 145 -1.81 9.52 10.54
N SER A 146 -3.04 9.74 10.05
CA SER A 146 -4.23 9.89 10.90
C SER A 146 -4.53 8.64 11.72
N GLU A 147 -4.57 7.46 11.07
CA GLU A 147 -4.82 6.19 11.75
C GLU A 147 -3.72 5.85 12.78
N LYS A 148 -2.46 6.17 12.47
CA LYS A 148 -1.34 6.02 13.41
C LYS A 148 -1.55 6.84 14.68
N ALA A 149 -2.05 8.06 14.59
CA ALA A 149 -2.31 8.88 15.77
C ALA A 149 -3.38 8.24 16.70
N ILE A 150 -4.42 7.62 16.12
CA ILE A 150 -5.45 6.90 16.88
C ILE A 150 -4.84 5.69 17.61
N ILE A 151 -4.01 4.91 16.91
CA ILE A 151 -3.34 3.74 17.47
C ILE A 151 -2.35 4.14 18.58
N ASP A 152 -1.55 5.19 18.35
CA ASP A 152 -0.57 5.67 19.34
C ASP A 152 -1.30 6.17 20.61
N SER A 153 -2.44 6.83 20.48
CA SER A 153 -3.30 7.21 21.62
C SER A 153 -3.86 5.99 22.37
N ALA A 154 -4.34 4.98 21.65
CA ALA A 154 -4.83 3.74 22.25
C ALA A 154 -3.72 2.99 23.00
N ASN A 155 -2.50 2.96 22.45
CA ASN A 155 -1.33 2.37 23.11
C ASN A 155 -0.98 3.07 24.42
N GLN A 156 -1.04 4.41 24.46
CA GLN A 156 -0.84 5.17 25.70
C GLN A 156 -1.91 4.83 26.74
N LYS A 157 -3.18 4.73 26.34
CA LYS A 157 -4.28 4.32 27.23
C LYS A 157 -4.10 2.90 27.75
N ARG A 158 -3.63 1.98 26.91
CA ARG A 158 -3.31 0.60 27.30
C ARG A 158 -2.27 0.56 28.42
N LEU A 159 -1.18 1.30 28.29
CA LEU A 159 -0.14 1.36 29.32
C LEU A 159 -0.71 1.92 30.63
N ALA A 160 -1.48 3.02 30.55
CA ALA A 160 -2.13 3.62 31.72
C ALA A 160 -3.13 2.67 32.42
N LEU A 161 -3.87 1.85 31.66
CA LEU A 161 -4.77 0.83 32.22
C LEU A 161 -4.00 -0.25 32.98
N ILE A 162 -2.85 -0.70 32.45
CA ILE A 162 -2.00 -1.69 33.13
C ILE A 162 -1.45 -1.11 34.44
N ASP A 163 -0.97 0.13 34.43
CA ASP A 163 -0.46 0.79 35.63
C ASP A 163 -1.56 1.00 36.67
N THR A 164 -2.76 1.39 36.24
CA THR A 164 -3.94 1.54 37.10
C THR A 164 -4.35 0.20 37.72
N ALA A 165 -4.39 -0.86 36.92
CA ALA A 165 -4.72 -2.20 37.36
C ALA A 165 -3.77 -2.70 38.46
N LYS A 166 -2.46 -2.48 38.28
CA LYS A 166 -1.44 -2.80 39.28
C LYS A 166 -1.62 -1.99 40.56
N ALA A 167 -1.84 -0.69 40.45
CA ALA A 167 -1.98 0.20 41.60
C ALA A 167 -3.25 -0.08 42.43
N GLN A 168 -4.34 -0.47 41.76
CA GLN A 168 -5.65 -0.73 42.39
C GLN A 168 -5.88 -2.21 42.73
N GLY A 169 -4.94 -3.10 42.40
CA GLY A 169 -5.07 -4.54 42.65
C GLY A 169 -6.21 -5.19 41.85
N TRP A 170 -6.40 -4.78 40.58
CA TRP A 170 -7.39 -5.40 39.71
C TRP A 170 -7.08 -6.89 39.51
N THR A 171 -8.15 -7.67 39.38
CA THR A 171 -8.06 -9.05 38.89
C THR A 171 -7.75 -9.08 37.40
N ASP A 172 -7.20 -10.20 36.93
CA ASP A 172 -6.94 -10.41 35.49
C ASP A 172 -8.20 -10.24 34.63
N ALA A 173 -9.36 -10.66 35.16
CA ALA A 173 -10.65 -10.50 34.49
C ALA A 173 -11.00 -9.01 34.28
N GLN A 174 -10.82 -8.17 35.30
CA GLN A 174 -11.12 -6.73 35.21
C GLN A 174 -10.19 -6.01 34.23
N LEU A 175 -8.90 -6.36 34.23
CA LEU A 175 -7.95 -5.80 33.27
C LEU A 175 -8.30 -6.26 31.84
N LYS A 176 -8.63 -7.54 31.64
CA LYS A 176 -9.04 -8.08 30.35
C LYS A 176 -10.26 -7.36 29.79
N ASP A 177 -11.31 -7.20 30.59
CA ASP A 177 -12.53 -6.50 30.17
C ASP A 177 -12.25 -5.05 29.76
N SER A 178 -11.39 -4.36 30.52
CA SER A 178 -10.97 -3.00 30.20
C SER A 178 -10.19 -2.89 28.89
N LEU A 179 -9.32 -3.87 28.61
CA LEU A 179 -8.55 -3.92 27.36
C LEU A 179 -9.44 -4.27 26.16
N ILE A 180 -10.44 -5.14 26.33
CA ILE A 180 -11.44 -5.43 25.29
C ILE A 180 -12.22 -4.16 24.95
N SER A 181 -12.69 -3.43 25.96
CA SER A 181 -13.40 -2.16 25.79
C SER A 181 -12.54 -1.11 25.07
N LEU A 182 -11.25 -1.00 25.45
CA LEU A 182 -10.31 -0.13 24.75
C LEU A 182 -10.19 -0.53 23.27
N ASN A 183 -10.00 -1.81 22.96
CA ASN A 183 -9.90 -2.30 21.59
C ASN A 183 -11.16 -2.00 20.77
N GLN A 184 -12.35 -2.25 21.32
CA GLN A 184 -13.62 -1.93 20.66
C GLN A 184 -13.72 -0.44 20.37
N SER A 185 -13.41 0.42 21.34
CA SER A 185 -13.43 1.87 21.15
C SER A 185 -12.44 2.34 20.07
N THR A 186 -11.27 1.70 19.98
CA THR A 186 -10.28 2.03 18.94
C THR A 186 -10.70 1.54 17.56
N ARG A 187 -11.34 0.36 17.46
CA ARG A 187 -11.95 -0.11 16.20
C ARG A 187 -12.98 0.89 15.69
N VAL A 188 -13.87 1.36 16.56
CA VAL A 188 -14.86 2.40 16.24
C VAL A 188 -14.17 3.69 15.82
N ALA A 189 -13.16 4.16 16.57
CA ALA A 189 -12.42 5.38 16.21
C ALA A 189 -11.71 5.29 14.86
N LEU A 190 -11.17 4.12 14.49
CA LEU A 190 -10.56 3.89 13.18
C LEU A 190 -11.61 3.85 12.06
N LYS A 191 -12.76 3.20 12.29
CA LYS A 191 -13.88 3.12 11.33
C LYS A 191 -14.47 4.50 11.07
N ASP A 192 -14.68 5.27 12.13
CA ASP A 192 -15.29 6.60 12.10
C ASP A 192 -14.25 7.72 11.92
N ASN A 193 -13.03 7.39 11.54
CA ASN A 193 -11.98 8.38 11.29
C ASN A 193 -12.42 9.32 10.14
N PRO A 194 -12.66 10.62 10.39
CA PRO A 194 -13.18 11.53 9.37
C PRO A 194 -12.24 11.66 8.16
N VAL A 195 -10.94 11.45 8.37
CA VAL A 195 -9.92 11.48 7.30
C VAL A 195 -10.16 10.40 6.25
N ARG A 196 -10.86 9.30 6.58
CA ARG A 196 -11.22 8.26 5.60
C ARG A 196 -12.13 8.79 4.51
N LEU A 197 -13.12 9.61 4.89
CA LEU A 197 -14.04 10.21 3.92
C LEU A 197 -13.31 11.20 3.02
N GLU A 198 -12.49 12.07 3.62
CA GLU A 198 -11.67 13.06 2.91
C GLU A 198 -10.75 12.37 1.89
N VAL A 199 -9.97 11.38 2.33
CA VAL A 199 -9.05 10.62 1.47
C VAL A 199 -9.81 9.88 0.37
N CYS A 200 -10.99 9.30 0.66
CA CYS A 200 -11.79 8.64 -0.38
C CYS A 200 -12.25 9.62 -1.47
N ILE A 201 -12.68 10.82 -1.11
CA ILE A 201 -13.07 11.88 -2.07
C ILE A 201 -11.86 12.26 -2.93
N GLU A 202 -10.69 12.46 -2.32
CA GLU A 202 -9.47 12.80 -3.04
C GLU A 202 -9.01 11.68 -3.98
N LEU A 203 -9.14 10.41 -3.59
CA LEU A 203 -8.82 9.27 -4.45
C LEU A 203 -9.77 9.17 -5.65
N LYS A 204 -11.06 9.50 -5.48
CA LYS A 204 -11.97 9.66 -6.61
C LYS A 204 -11.50 10.76 -7.56
N ALA A 205 -11.05 11.88 -7.02
CA ALA A 205 -10.50 12.98 -7.81
C ALA A 205 -9.23 12.54 -8.57
N CYS A 206 -8.29 11.85 -7.91
CA CYS A 206 -7.10 11.27 -8.56
C CYS A 206 -7.46 10.35 -9.74
N ARG A 207 -8.53 9.55 -9.60
CA ARG A 207 -9.00 8.66 -10.67
C ARG A 207 -9.67 9.44 -11.81
N GLN A 208 -10.50 10.42 -11.46
CA GLN A 208 -11.19 11.26 -12.45
C GLN A 208 -10.22 12.10 -13.27
N ASP A 209 -9.16 12.63 -12.65
CA ASP A 209 -8.08 13.35 -13.34
C ASP A 209 -7.37 12.44 -14.35
N LEU A 210 -6.97 11.24 -13.93
CA LEU A 210 -6.38 10.23 -14.84
C LEU A 210 -7.30 9.96 -16.03
N PHE A 211 -8.58 9.67 -15.78
CA PHE A 211 -9.53 9.38 -16.85
C PHE A 211 -9.71 10.56 -17.80
N SER A 212 -9.82 11.78 -17.27
CA SER A 212 -9.98 12.98 -18.09
C SER A 212 -8.75 13.22 -18.98
N LYS A 213 -7.54 13.02 -18.44
CA LYS A 213 -6.29 13.13 -19.22
C LYS A 213 -6.19 12.09 -20.34
N ILE A 214 -6.59 10.85 -20.07
CA ILE A 214 -6.65 9.80 -21.10
C ILE A 214 -7.66 10.20 -22.17
N GLU A 215 -8.87 10.60 -21.78
CA GLU A 215 -9.94 10.97 -22.71
C GLU A 215 -9.54 12.09 -23.69
N LEU A 216 -8.73 13.05 -23.25
CA LEU A 216 -8.24 14.15 -24.07
C LEU A 216 -7.31 13.74 -25.22
N ILE A 217 -6.63 12.59 -25.11
CA ILE A 217 -5.67 12.13 -26.12
C ILE A 217 -6.24 11.06 -27.05
N LEU A 218 -7.44 10.55 -26.77
CA LEU A 218 -8.08 9.51 -27.57
C LEU A 218 -8.70 10.09 -28.85
N THR A 219 -8.70 9.30 -29.93
CA THR A 219 -9.51 9.62 -31.12
C THR A 219 -11.00 9.40 -30.82
N PRO A 220 -11.92 9.94 -31.63
CA PRO A 220 -13.35 9.71 -31.45
C PRO A 220 -13.74 8.22 -31.39
N GLU A 221 -13.10 7.36 -32.20
CA GLU A 221 -13.37 5.93 -32.24
C GLU A 221 -12.87 5.22 -30.97
N GLN A 222 -11.67 5.59 -30.50
CA GLN A 222 -11.10 5.07 -29.26
C GLN A 222 -11.94 5.49 -28.04
N TYR A 223 -12.42 6.74 -28.04
CA TYR A 223 -13.25 7.28 -26.97
C TYR A 223 -14.55 6.50 -26.79
N LEU A 224 -15.18 6.02 -27.86
CA LEU A 224 -16.38 5.17 -27.77
C LEU A 224 -16.11 3.84 -27.04
N VAL A 225 -15.01 3.16 -27.38
CA VAL A 225 -14.59 1.91 -26.71
C VAL A 225 -14.25 2.19 -25.23
N TRP A 226 -13.62 3.33 -24.95
CA TRP A 226 -13.31 3.77 -23.61
C TRP A 226 -14.58 4.00 -22.77
N LEU A 227 -15.59 4.71 -23.31
CA LEU A 227 -16.86 4.95 -22.62
C LEU A 227 -17.60 3.66 -22.30
N GLU A 228 -17.70 2.73 -23.25
CA GLU A 228 -18.37 1.44 -23.03
C GLU A 228 -17.71 0.64 -21.89
N TRP A 229 -16.39 0.73 -21.77
CA TRP A 229 -15.66 0.14 -20.65
C TRP A 229 -15.88 0.91 -19.35
N LYS A 230 -15.82 2.25 -19.39
CA LYS A 230 -15.95 3.13 -18.23
C LYS A 230 -17.32 2.99 -17.56
N ASP A 231 -18.38 2.81 -18.34
CA ASP A 231 -19.75 2.61 -17.84
C ASP A 231 -19.94 1.29 -17.06
N LYS A 232 -19.03 0.32 -17.24
CA LYS A 232 -19.03 -0.96 -16.50
C LYS A 232 -18.26 -0.87 -15.18
N LEU A 233 -17.62 0.25 -14.88
CA LEU A 233 -16.85 0.41 -13.65
C LEU A 233 -17.79 0.59 -12.45
N PRO A 234 -17.51 -0.10 -11.32
CA PRO A 234 -18.26 0.13 -10.10
C PRO A 234 -18.02 1.55 -9.59
N GLU A 235 -19.09 2.15 -9.06
CA GLU A 235 -18.98 3.40 -8.33
C GLU A 235 -18.18 3.16 -7.05
N ILE A 236 -17.14 3.97 -6.82
CA ILE A 236 -16.44 3.98 -5.53
C ILE A 236 -17.39 4.65 -4.54
N LYS A 237 -17.75 4.00 -3.45
CA LYS A 237 -18.55 4.62 -2.39
C LYS A 237 -17.61 5.20 -1.33
N CYS A 238 -17.85 6.45 -0.93
CA CYS A 238 -17.10 7.09 0.14
C CYS A 238 -17.98 7.20 1.38
N GLY A 239 -17.52 6.60 2.48
CA GLY A 239 -18.32 6.46 3.71
C GLY A 239 -19.10 5.14 3.75
N ASN A 240 -19.69 4.88 4.93
CA ASN A 240 -20.70 3.85 5.14
C ASN A 240 -22.06 4.31 4.63
#